data_AF-A0AAE9NQJ7-F1
#
_entry.id   AF-A0AAE9NQJ7-F1
#
_cell.length_a   1.000
_cell.length_b   1.000
_cell.length_c   1.000
_cell.angle_alpha   90.00
_cell.angle_beta   90.00
_cell.angle_gamma   90.00
#
_symmetry.space_group_name_H-M   'P 1'
#
loop_
_entity.id
_entity.type
_entity.pdbx_description
1 polymer ?
#
loop_
_entity_poly.entity_id
_entity_poly.type
_entity_poly.pdbx_seq_one_letter_code
_entity_poly.pdbx_strand_id
1 'polypeptide(L)'
;MIINTSTAAYAQMKNISGDDQKTVRPLPAQVNSAQDEMLLTKQAQISGKGLMMSRLFGGTDTIPSVQTQLTEATMQMSSVNFLTNEDRSMLSELYAQSQQQGTDLGSVDALARDLGDYRMFGGVSANVNNGGIYDTSGHMQTFKFTETDTATAARILTGDGIAKTSLDSGFLRYVLDPGFSFDHQTNFEFLEEVVNTFGQGAVNEGQSFSGKFSVYTQSGNQNFIVETSSEITLHSEEPDFRNIDGVFFVTETGLKNGFNLIDGNPVQGLPMMMLDLLKTGNTLWNNMK
;
A
#
# COMPACT_ATOMS: atom_id res chain seq x y z
N MET A 1 18.52 -19.25 10.27
CA MET A 1 17.94 -17.94 9.91
C MET A 1 18.91 -16.88 10.41
N ILE A 2 19.61 -16.18 9.51
CA ILE A 2 20.54 -15.11 9.89
C ILE A 2 19.75 -13.81 9.88
N ILE A 3 19.47 -13.27 11.07
CA ILE A 3 18.81 -11.99 11.23
C ILE A 3 19.93 -10.96 11.41
N ASN A 4 20.22 -10.19 10.35
CA ASN A 4 21.09 -9.03 10.45
C ASN A 4 20.34 -7.91 11.16
N THR A 5 20.67 -7.64 12.42
CA THR A 5 20.20 -6.46 13.14
C THR A 5 21.01 -5.24 12.72
N SER A 6 20.52 -4.49 11.73
CA SER A 6 21.00 -3.12 11.50
C SER A 6 20.32 -2.19 12.50
N THR A 7 21.09 -1.73 13.49
CA THR A 7 20.73 -0.63 14.38
C THR A 7 20.80 0.70 13.60
N ALA A 8 19.68 1.15 13.07
CA ALA A 8 19.48 2.55 12.71
C ALA A 8 18.41 3.13 13.65
N ALA A 9 18.83 3.98 14.58
CA ALA A 9 17.93 4.72 15.45
C ALA A 9 17.17 5.76 14.61
N TYR A 10 15.85 5.59 14.47
CA TYR A 10 15.00 6.60 13.85
C TYR A 10 14.66 7.67 14.90
N ALA A 11 15.33 8.82 14.81
CA ALA A 11 14.89 10.04 15.46
C ALA A 11 13.72 10.62 14.65
N GLN A 12 12.59 10.87 15.32
CA GLN A 12 11.44 11.57 14.75
C GLN A 12 11.85 13.00 14.35
N MET A 13 11.83 13.30 13.06
CA MET A 13 11.99 14.67 12.57
C MET A 13 10.62 15.36 12.49
N LYS A 14 10.48 16.37 13.35
CA LYS A 14 9.40 17.35 13.37
C LYS A 14 9.61 18.30 12.18
N ASN A 15 8.61 18.42 11.30
CA ASN A 15 8.64 19.40 10.21
C ASN A 15 8.75 20.82 10.79
N ILE A 16 9.86 21.49 10.52
CA ILE A 16 10.04 22.92 10.81
C ILE A 16 9.97 23.64 9.46
N SER A 17 8.91 24.44 9.31
CA SER A 17 8.70 25.39 8.23
C SER A 17 9.86 26.39 8.18
N GLY A 18 10.61 26.40 7.07
CA GLY A 18 11.63 27.39 6.75
C GLY A 18 11.18 28.23 5.57
N ASP A 19 10.90 29.50 5.86
CA ASP A 19 10.56 30.58 4.92
C ASP A 19 11.81 30.98 4.13
N ASP A 20 11.85 30.71 2.82
CA ASP A 20 12.88 31.24 1.92
C ASP A 20 12.24 32.23 0.95
N GLN A 21 12.19 33.49 1.39
CA GLN A 21 11.92 34.64 0.53
C GLN A 21 13.05 34.81 -0.50
N LYS A 22 12.74 34.56 -1.78
CA LYS A 22 13.66 34.90 -2.88
C LYS A 22 13.33 36.30 -3.43
N THR A 23 14.19 37.26 -3.09
CA THR A 23 14.16 38.66 -3.53
C THR A 23 14.25 38.79 -5.04
N VAL A 24 13.23 39.35 -5.70
CA VAL A 24 13.26 39.74 -7.12
C VAL A 24 13.60 41.23 -7.23
N ARG A 25 14.68 41.57 -7.93
CA ARG A 25 14.99 42.95 -8.35
C ARG A 25 14.29 43.27 -9.67
N PRO A 26 13.63 44.43 -9.84
CA PRO A 26 12.99 44.82 -11.10
C PRO A 26 13.95 45.61 -12.00
N LEU A 27 13.89 45.38 -13.31
CA LEU A 27 14.39 46.27 -14.36
C LEU A 27 13.30 46.40 -15.46
N PRO A 28 13.27 47.50 -16.24
CA PRO A 28 12.06 48.29 -16.45
C PRO A 28 11.28 47.89 -17.70
N ALA A 29 10.00 48.25 -17.66
CA ALA A 29 9.04 48.14 -18.75
C ALA A 29 9.44 48.99 -19.97
N GLN A 30 9.29 48.41 -21.17
CA GLN A 30 9.03 49.16 -22.38
C GLN A 30 7.67 48.75 -22.94
N VAL A 31 6.79 49.75 -22.97
CA VAL A 31 5.45 49.74 -23.55
C VAL A 31 5.58 49.83 -25.06
N ASN A 32 4.90 48.94 -25.79
CA ASN A 32 4.40 49.23 -27.14
C ASN A 32 3.12 48.42 -27.43
N SER A 33 2.00 49.08 -27.17
CA SER A 33 0.91 49.31 -28.13
C SER A 33 0.08 48.11 -28.65
N ALA A 34 -0.96 47.77 -27.88
CA ALA A 34 -2.38 47.75 -28.28
C ALA A 34 -2.85 47.04 -29.57
N GLN A 35 -2.06 46.14 -30.18
CA GLN A 35 -2.50 45.26 -31.28
C GLN A 35 -2.21 43.76 -31.03
N ASP A 36 -1.55 43.40 -29.92
CA ASP A 36 -1.30 42.01 -29.51
C ASP A 36 -2.37 41.43 -28.56
N GLU A 37 -3.31 42.24 -28.07
CA GLU A 37 -4.34 41.80 -27.11
C GLU A 37 -5.45 40.93 -27.73
N MET A 38 -5.47 40.74 -29.05
CA MET A 38 -6.50 39.93 -29.72
C MET A 38 -6.01 38.53 -30.16
N LEU A 39 -4.78 38.12 -29.80
CA LEU A 39 -4.21 36.81 -30.12
C LEU A 39 -3.80 35.97 -28.88
N LEU A 40 -3.99 36.49 -27.66
CA LEU A 40 -3.50 35.89 -26.41
C LEU A 40 -4.60 35.54 -25.40
N THR A 41 -5.69 34.91 -25.84
CA THR A 41 -6.62 34.20 -24.92
C THR A 41 -7.22 32.92 -25.53
N LYS A 42 -6.45 32.20 -26.35
CA LYS A 42 -6.55 30.73 -26.32
C LYS A 42 -5.47 30.25 -25.37
N GLN A 43 -5.77 30.14 -24.08
CA GLN A 43 -5.03 29.21 -23.24
C GLN A 43 -5.04 27.87 -23.99
N ALA A 44 -3.89 27.42 -24.47
CA ALA A 44 -3.77 26.11 -25.06
C ALA A 44 -4.16 25.11 -23.96
N GLN A 45 -5.37 24.56 -24.04
CA GLN A 45 -5.85 23.60 -23.09
C GLN A 45 -4.98 22.34 -23.24
N ILE A 46 -4.27 21.96 -22.18
CA ILE A 46 -3.44 20.76 -22.17
C ILE A 46 -4.37 19.57 -22.42
N SER A 47 -4.08 18.79 -23.47
CA SER A 47 -4.86 17.57 -23.76
C SER A 47 -4.86 16.61 -22.57
N GLY A 48 -5.87 15.75 -22.43
CA GLY A 48 -5.91 14.76 -21.36
C GLY A 48 -4.67 13.86 -21.29
N LYS A 49 -4.13 13.47 -22.46
CA LYS A 49 -2.84 12.78 -22.54
C LYS A 49 -1.68 13.65 -22.03
N GLY A 50 -1.65 14.93 -22.37
CA GLY A 50 -0.65 15.88 -21.86
C GLY A 50 -0.74 16.06 -20.34
N LEU A 51 -1.95 16.09 -19.79
CA LEU A 51 -2.19 16.13 -18.34
C LEU A 51 -1.67 14.86 -17.67
N MET A 52 -2.07 13.68 -18.18
CA MET A 52 -1.57 12.39 -17.68
C MET A 52 -0.04 12.34 -17.68
N MET A 53 0.59 12.73 -18.79
CA MET A 53 2.05 12.74 -18.93
C MET A 53 2.73 13.68 -17.94
N SER A 54 2.20 14.88 -17.77
CA SER A 54 2.72 15.86 -16.81
C SER A 54 2.62 15.36 -15.38
N ARG A 55 1.48 14.77 -15.00
CA ARG A 55 1.15 14.45 -13.61
C ARG A 55 1.70 13.11 -13.15
N LEU A 56 1.71 12.10 -14.02
CA LEU A 56 2.16 10.75 -13.67
C LEU A 56 3.64 10.50 -13.98
N PHE A 57 4.17 11.16 -15.01
CA PHE A 57 5.52 10.88 -15.52
C PHE A 57 6.46 12.09 -15.47
N GLY A 58 6.05 13.19 -14.83
CA GLY A 58 6.90 14.38 -14.67
C GLY A 58 7.14 15.18 -15.95
N GLY A 59 6.28 15.01 -16.98
CA GLY A 59 6.33 15.82 -18.20
C GLY A 59 7.41 15.40 -19.20
N THR A 60 7.73 14.11 -19.29
CA THR A 60 8.64 13.60 -20.33
C THR A 60 8.05 13.78 -21.73
N ASP A 61 8.90 14.13 -22.70
CA ASP A 61 8.51 14.28 -24.11
C ASP A 61 8.13 12.96 -24.79
N THR A 62 8.49 11.83 -24.16
CA THR A 62 8.17 10.48 -24.61
C THR A 62 7.32 9.75 -23.59
N ILE A 63 6.39 8.92 -24.07
CA ILE A 63 5.62 8.01 -23.22
C ILE A 63 6.57 6.91 -22.74
N PRO A 64 6.76 6.72 -21.41
CA PRO A 64 7.61 5.64 -20.91
C PRO A 64 7.12 4.28 -21.36
N SER A 65 8.02 3.34 -21.60
CA SER A 65 7.64 1.96 -21.89
C SER A 65 6.84 1.35 -20.73
N VAL A 66 5.78 0.62 -21.05
CA VAL A 66 4.99 -0.14 -20.06
C VAL A 66 5.88 -1.21 -19.43
N GLN A 67 5.95 -1.23 -18.11
CA GLN A 67 6.59 -2.29 -17.35
C GLN A 67 5.57 -3.39 -17.05
N THR A 68 5.99 -4.64 -17.21
CA THR A 68 5.10 -5.81 -17.03
C THR A 68 5.66 -6.85 -16.06
N GLN A 69 6.89 -6.63 -15.57
CA GLN A 69 7.57 -7.57 -14.69
C GLN A 69 8.15 -6.84 -13.49
N LEU A 70 7.93 -7.39 -12.31
CA LEU A 70 8.54 -6.95 -11.08
C LEU A 70 9.93 -7.60 -10.96
N THR A 71 10.97 -6.80 -11.13
CA THR A 71 12.39 -7.19 -11.09
C THR A 71 13.15 -6.21 -10.17
N GLU A 72 14.39 -6.51 -9.80
CA GLU A 72 15.22 -5.58 -9.02
C GLU A 72 15.34 -4.19 -9.65
N ALA A 73 15.34 -4.11 -10.99
CA ALA A 73 15.43 -2.86 -11.72
C ALA A 73 14.09 -2.09 -11.75
N THR A 74 12.97 -2.81 -11.84
CA THR A 74 11.63 -2.20 -11.99
C THR A 74 10.92 -1.97 -10.66
N MET A 75 11.32 -2.65 -9.58
CA MET A 75 10.70 -2.51 -8.25
C MET A 75 10.90 -1.15 -7.59
N GLN A 76 11.90 -0.38 -8.04
CA GLN A 76 12.17 0.98 -7.55
C GLN A 76 11.46 2.06 -8.40
N MET A 77 10.81 1.67 -9.49
CA MET A 77 10.06 2.60 -10.33
C MET A 77 8.72 2.95 -9.68
N SER A 78 8.19 4.12 -10.03
CA SER A 78 6.80 4.47 -9.71
C SER A 78 5.85 3.45 -10.34
N SER A 79 4.85 3.01 -9.60
CA SER A 79 3.88 1.98 -10.03
C SER A 79 3.07 2.38 -11.26
N VAL A 80 2.92 3.69 -11.52
CA VAL A 80 2.30 4.19 -12.76
C VAL A 80 3.04 3.78 -14.04
N ASN A 81 4.30 3.34 -13.95
CA ASN A 81 5.02 2.75 -15.08
C ASN A 81 4.47 1.37 -15.50
N PHE A 82 3.74 0.70 -14.61
CA PHE A 82 3.07 -0.58 -14.87
C PHE A 82 1.67 -0.43 -15.45
N LEU A 83 1.13 0.80 -15.55
CA LEU A 83 -0.12 1.06 -16.26
C LEU A 83 -0.02 0.56 -17.70
N THR A 84 -0.99 -0.25 -18.12
CA THR A 84 -1.08 -0.78 -19.48
C THR A 84 -1.39 0.34 -20.50
N ASN A 85 -1.31 0.05 -21.79
CA ASN A 85 -1.67 1.05 -22.80
C ASN A 85 -3.16 1.39 -22.76
N GLU A 86 -3.99 0.39 -22.43
CA GLU A 86 -5.42 0.53 -22.21
C GLU A 86 -5.69 1.42 -20.99
N ASP A 87 -5.02 1.15 -19.85
CA ASP A 87 -5.15 1.99 -18.64
C ASP A 87 -4.77 3.44 -18.94
N ARG A 88 -3.66 3.67 -19.66
CA ARG A 88 -3.18 5.02 -20.02
C ARG A 88 -4.12 5.74 -20.98
N SER A 89 -4.73 5.03 -21.92
CA SER A 89 -5.71 5.62 -22.86
C SER A 89 -6.96 6.05 -22.09
N MET A 90 -7.47 5.16 -21.24
CA MET A 90 -8.60 5.39 -20.35
C MET A 90 -8.33 6.59 -19.41
N LEU A 91 -7.18 6.61 -18.74
CA LEU A 91 -6.80 7.71 -17.85
C LEU A 91 -6.63 9.03 -18.61
N SER A 92 -6.08 9.01 -19.83
CA SER A 92 -5.98 10.22 -20.66
C SER A 92 -7.35 10.84 -20.93
N GLU A 93 -8.36 10.01 -21.21
CA GLU A 93 -9.75 10.47 -21.38
C GLU A 93 -10.34 10.98 -20.06
N LEU A 94 -10.11 10.27 -18.95
CA LEU A 94 -10.59 10.67 -17.63
C LEU A 94 -9.97 12.00 -17.17
N TYR A 95 -8.70 12.26 -17.45
CA TYR A 95 -8.06 13.57 -17.21
C TYR A 95 -8.71 14.68 -18.03
N ALA A 96 -9.00 14.44 -19.32
CA ALA A 96 -9.66 15.42 -20.17
C ALA A 96 -11.07 15.76 -19.65
N GLN A 97 -11.86 14.74 -19.32
CA GLN A 97 -13.21 14.90 -18.79
C GLN A 97 -13.19 15.62 -17.43
N SER A 98 -12.30 15.20 -16.52
CA SER A 98 -12.18 15.81 -15.19
C SER A 98 -11.79 17.28 -15.28
N GLN A 99 -10.83 17.63 -16.15
CA GLN A 99 -10.46 19.03 -16.38
C GLN A 99 -11.64 19.83 -16.93
N GLN A 100 -12.39 19.29 -17.90
CA GLN A 100 -13.54 19.96 -18.49
C GLN A 100 -14.67 20.20 -17.48
N GLN A 101 -14.86 19.27 -16.55
CA GLN A 101 -15.92 19.31 -15.54
C GLN A 101 -15.51 20.03 -14.25
N GLY A 102 -14.27 20.50 -14.14
CA GLY A 102 -13.75 21.17 -12.95
C GLY A 102 -13.53 20.24 -11.76
N THR A 103 -13.39 18.93 -12.00
CA THR A 103 -12.94 17.97 -11.00
C THR A 103 -11.44 18.15 -10.76
N ASP A 104 -11.02 18.12 -9.50
CA ASP A 104 -9.62 18.18 -9.13
C ASP A 104 -8.89 16.93 -9.67
N LEU A 105 -7.85 17.17 -10.46
CA LEU A 105 -7.08 16.11 -11.12
C LEU A 105 -6.29 15.25 -10.12
N GLY A 106 -6.12 15.70 -8.86
CA GLY A 106 -5.59 14.87 -7.78
C GLY A 106 -6.41 13.60 -7.55
N SER A 107 -7.73 13.64 -7.76
CA SER A 107 -8.60 12.46 -7.67
C SER A 107 -8.27 11.43 -8.75
N VAL A 108 -7.95 11.90 -9.97
CA VAL A 108 -7.53 11.04 -11.08
C VAL A 108 -6.12 10.49 -10.84
N ASP A 109 -5.22 11.29 -10.26
CA ASP A 109 -3.87 10.81 -9.92
C ASP A 109 -3.91 9.69 -8.88
N ALA A 110 -4.79 9.80 -7.88
CA ALA A 110 -4.97 8.78 -6.85
C ALA A 110 -5.45 7.46 -7.46
N LEU A 111 -6.46 7.52 -8.33
CA LEU A 111 -6.94 6.37 -9.11
C LEU A 111 -5.83 5.76 -9.98
N ALA A 112 -5.05 6.59 -10.66
CA ALA A 112 -3.96 6.10 -11.49
C ALA A 112 -2.85 5.39 -10.69
N ARG A 113 -2.58 5.85 -9.46
CA ARG A 113 -1.59 5.21 -8.57
C ARG A 113 -2.08 3.87 -8.06
N ASP A 114 -3.31 3.79 -7.55
CA ASP A 114 -3.87 2.51 -7.09
C ASP A 114 -4.00 1.49 -8.24
N LEU A 115 -4.35 1.96 -9.45
CA LEU A 115 -4.36 1.11 -10.65
C LEU A 115 -2.95 0.65 -11.02
N GLY A 116 -1.96 1.53 -10.92
CA GLY A 116 -0.55 1.20 -11.10
C GLY A 116 -0.07 0.16 -10.08
N ASP A 117 -0.43 0.32 -8.81
CA ASP A 117 -0.09 -0.60 -7.72
C ASP A 117 -0.71 -1.98 -7.95
N TYR A 118 -1.97 -2.04 -8.42
CA TYR A 118 -2.60 -3.28 -8.85
C TYR A 118 -1.82 -3.95 -9.99
N ARG A 119 -1.40 -3.20 -11.02
CA ARG A 119 -0.61 -3.78 -12.13
C ARG A 119 0.78 -4.24 -11.67
N MET A 120 1.38 -3.53 -10.72
CA MET A 120 2.73 -3.81 -10.21
C MET A 120 2.74 -5.00 -9.24
N PHE A 121 1.78 -5.06 -8.33
CA PHE A 121 1.79 -5.98 -7.20
C PHE A 121 0.63 -6.98 -7.18
N GLY A 122 -0.48 -6.75 -7.89
CA GLY A 122 -1.68 -7.58 -7.79
C GLY A 122 -1.48 -9.08 -8.05
N GLY A 123 -0.49 -9.45 -8.88
CA GLY A 123 -0.14 -10.85 -9.13
C GLY A 123 0.74 -11.51 -8.05
N VAL A 124 1.27 -10.75 -7.11
CA VAL A 124 2.19 -11.21 -6.04
C VAL A 124 1.76 -10.80 -4.63
N SER A 125 0.82 -9.85 -4.50
CA SER A 125 0.26 -9.41 -3.23
C SER A 125 -0.50 -10.55 -2.55
N ALA A 126 -0.24 -10.73 -1.27
CA ALA A 126 -1.06 -11.58 -0.41
C ALA A 126 -2.10 -10.70 0.30
N ASN A 127 -3.31 -11.23 0.44
CA ASN A 127 -4.36 -10.57 1.21
C ASN A 127 -3.96 -10.58 2.70
N VAL A 128 -3.81 -9.41 3.32
CA VAL A 128 -3.37 -9.25 4.71
C VAL A 128 -4.39 -9.79 5.72
N ASN A 129 -5.64 -9.96 5.30
CA ASN A 129 -6.72 -10.50 6.13
C ASN A 129 -6.91 -12.02 5.98
N ASN A 130 -6.09 -12.72 5.17
CA ASN A 130 -6.13 -14.18 5.07
C ASN A 130 -5.49 -14.91 6.27
N GLY A 131 -5.25 -14.19 7.37
CA GLY A 131 -4.58 -14.70 8.56
C GLY A 131 -3.06 -14.60 8.44
N GLY A 132 -2.38 -14.31 9.55
CA GLY A 132 -0.91 -14.24 9.59
C GLY A 132 -0.33 -12.89 9.95
N ILE A 133 -1.14 -11.84 10.06
CA ILE A 133 -0.69 -10.55 10.58
C ILE A 133 -1.01 -10.46 12.07
N TYR A 134 0.03 -10.20 12.86
CA TYR A 134 -0.05 -10.10 14.30
C TYR A 134 0.67 -8.84 14.77
N ASP A 135 0.19 -8.25 15.86
CA ASP A 135 0.90 -7.17 16.53
C ASP A 135 2.14 -7.68 17.27
N THR A 136 2.91 -6.76 17.87
CA THR A 136 4.13 -7.10 18.63
C THR A 136 3.86 -7.92 19.90
N SER A 137 2.61 -7.94 20.37
CA SER A 137 2.16 -8.76 21.51
C SER A 137 1.63 -10.12 21.05
N GLY A 138 1.65 -10.39 19.75
CA GLY A 138 1.19 -11.64 19.14
C GLY A 138 -0.31 -11.69 18.92
N HIS A 139 -1.06 -10.61 18.99
CA HIS A 139 -2.51 -10.60 18.73
C HIS A 139 -2.80 -10.42 17.24
N MET A 140 -3.71 -11.22 16.68
CA MET A 140 -4.03 -11.16 15.26
C MET A 140 -4.64 -9.80 14.90
N GLN A 141 -4.19 -9.21 13.81
CA GLN A 141 -4.72 -7.96 13.27
C GLN A 141 -5.61 -8.24 12.06
N THR A 142 -6.66 -7.43 11.92
CA THR A 142 -7.55 -7.41 10.75
C THR A 142 -7.70 -5.98 10.28
N PHE A 143 -7.48 -5.76 8.99
CA PHE A 143 -7.57 -4.47 8.33
C PHE A 143 -8.96 -4.31 7.74
N LYS A 144 -9.57 -3.16 7.98
CA LYS A 144 -10.89 -2.80 7.46
C LYS A 144 -10.84 -1.43 6.84
N PHE A 145 -11.72 -1.20 5.88
CA PHE A 145 -12.03 0.17 5.47
C PHE A 145 -12.79 0.91 6.56
N THR A 146 -12.87 2.23 6.41
CA THR A 146 -13.85 3.03 7.17
C THR A 146 -15.28 2.57 6.89
N GLU A 147 -16.26 2.96 7.73
CA GLU A 147 -17.66 2.63 7.50
C GLU A 147 -18.16 3.19 6.15
N THR A 148 -17.78 4.43 5.83
CA THR A 148 -18.12 5.09 4.56
C THR A 148 -17.54 4.36 3.36
N ASP A 149 -16.26 3.99 3.43
CA ASP A 149 -15.59 3.28 2.33
C ASP A 149 -16.12 1.85 2.20
N THR A 150 -16.38 1.15 3.32
CA THR A 150 -17.03 -0.17 3.32
C THR A 150 -18.39 -0.11 2.60
N ALA A 151 -19.22 0.89 2.94
CA ALA A 151 -20.53 1.07 2.33
C ALA A 151 -20.41 1.39 0.84
N THR A 152 -19.45 2.22 0.45
CA THR A 152 -19.24 2.63 -0.95
C THR A 152 -18.66 1.49 -1.80
N ALA A 153 -17.68 0.76 -1.28
CA ALA A 153 -17.15 -0.44 -1.90
C ALA A 153 -18.25 -1.47 -2.15
N ALA A 154 -19.13 -1.70 -1.18
CA ALA A 154 -20.28 -2.60 -1.33
C ALA A 154 -21.23 -2.14 -2.44
N ARG A 155 -21.53 -0.84 -2.55
CA ARG A 155 -22.37 -0.31 -3.64
C ARG A 155 -21.72 -0.49 -5.00
N ILE A 156 -20.42 -0.23 -5.14
CA ILE A 156 -19.70 -0.44 -6.40
C ILE A 156 -19.72 -1.92 -6.79
N LEU A 157 -19.42 -2.82 -5.85
CA LEU A 157 -19.34 -4.27 -6.11
C LEU A 157 -20.69 -4.91 -6.45
N THR A 158 -21.79 -4.32 -5.99
CA THR A 158 -23.15 -4.86 -6.19
C THR A 158 -23.97 -4.09 -7.24
N GLY A 159 -23.50 -2.91 -7.65
CA GLY A 159 -24.19 -2.05 -8.62
C GLY A 159 -23.97 -2.47 -10.07
N ASP A 160 -24.87 -2.02 -10.95
CA ASP A 160 -24.84 -2.37 -12.39
C ASP A 160 -23.62 -1.79 -13.13
N GLY A 161 -22.99 -0.74 -12.59
CA GLY A 161 -21.85 -0.07 -13.20
C GLY A 161 -20.61 -0.96 -13.34
N ILE A 162 -20.41 -1.91 -12.42
CA ILE A 162 -19.22 -2.78 -12.43
C ILE A 162 -19.11 -3.65 -13.68
N ALA A 163 -20.25 -3.96 -14.31
CA ALA A 163 -20.29 -4.76 -15.54
C ALA A 163 -20.13 -3.92 -16.82
N LYS A 164 -20.23 -2.59 -16.71
CA LYS A 164 -20.26 -1.66 -17.86
C LYS A 164 -19.08 -0.69 -17.91
N THR A 165 -18.40 -0.50 -16.79
CA THR A 165 -17.24 0.38 -16.69
C THR A 165 -16.07 -0.10 -17.55
N SER A 166 -15.29 0.86 -18.06
CA SER A 166 -14.02 0.59 -18.75
C SER A 166 -12.89 0.19 -17.80
N LEU A 167 -13.09 0.29 -16.48
CA LEU A 167 -12.11 -0.15 -15.49
C LEU A 167 -11.99 -1.68 -15.44
N ASP A 168 -10.78 -2.16 -15.20
CA ASP A 168 -10.49 -3.59 -15.07
C ASP A 168 -11.25 -4.19 -13.87
N SER A 169 -12.03 -5.25 -14.11
CA SER A 169 -12.82 -5.88 -13.04
C SER A 169 -11.96 -6.53 -11.94
N GLY A 170 -10.74 -6.96 -12.27
CA GLY A 170 -9.77 -7.44 -11.29
C GLY A 170 -9.22 -6.30 -10.45
N PHE A 171 -8.95 -5.14 -11.06
CA PHE A 171 -8.60 -3.92 -10.32
C PHE A 171 -9.70 -3.53 -9.33
N LEU A 172 -10.97 -3.51 -9.74
CA LEU A 172 -12.07 -3.14 -8.84
C LEU A 172 -12.18 -4.11 -7.66
N ARG A 173 -12.01 -5.41 -7.89
CA ARG A 173 -11.99 -6.40 -6.79
C ARG A 173 -10.79 -6.24 -5.87
N TYR A 174 -9.64 -5.84 -6.42
CA TYR A 174 -8.41 -5.60 -5.67
C TYR A 174 -8.53 -4.35 -4.79
N VAL A 175 -8.86 -3.20 -5.39
CA VAL A 175 -8.89 -1.91 -4.68
C VAL A 175 -10.02 -1.82 -3.66
N LEU A 176 -11.13 -2.54 -3.87
CA LEU A 176 -12.29 -2.59 -2.98
C LEU A 176 -12.24 -3.75 -1.97
N ASP A 177 -11.09 -4.39 -1.79
CA ASP A 177 -10.85 -5.38 -0.75
C ASP A 177 -9.85 -4.81 0.28
N PRO A 178 -10.25 -4.62 1.55
CA PRO A 178 -9.36 -4.06 2.57
C PRO A 178 -8.18 -4.99 2.88
N GLY A 179 -8.25 -6.26 2.50
CA GLY A 179 -7.11 -7.17 2.60
C GLY A 179 -6.02 -6.92 1.54
N PHE A 180 -6.33 -6.19 0.46
CA PHE A 180 -5.36 -5.86 -0.59
C PHE A 180 -5.01 -4.38 -0.67
N SER A 181 -5.95 -3.49 -0.31
CA SER A 181 -5.79 -2.05 -0.52
C SER A 181 -6.36 -1.23 0.64
N PHE A 182 -6.17 -1.66 1.89
CA PHE A 182 -6.60 -0.89 3.06
C PHE A 182 -6.07 0.56 3.05
N ASP A 183 -4.89 0.79 2.50
CA ASP A 183 -4.24 2.11 2.38
C ASP A 183 -4.48 2.79 1.02
N HIS A 184 -5.59 2.47 0.33
CA HIS A 184 -5.97 3.06 -0.94
C HIS A 184 -5.89 4.60 -0.94
N GLN A 185 -5.44 5.16 -2.07
CA GLN A 185 -5.40 6.60 -2.28
C GLN A 185 -6.69 7.13 -2.89
N THR A 186 -7.37 6.31 -3.70
CA THR A 186 -8.58 6.67 -4.43
C THR A 186 -9.73 6.95 -3.47
N ASN A 187 -10.41 8.08 -3.64
CA ASN A 187 -11.68 8.31 -2.97
C ASN A 187 -12.75 7.38 -3.56
N PHE A 188 -13.36 6.50 -2.76
CA PHE A 188 -14.31 5.51 -3.27
C PHE A 188 -15.61 6.13 -3.80
N GLU A 189 -16.05 7.29 -3.29
CA GLU A 189 -17.20 7.98 -3.87
C GLU A 189 -16.88 8.51 -5.28
N PHE A 190 -15.64 8.99 -5.50
CA PHE A 190 -15.18 9.37 -6.83
C PHE A 190 -15.08 8.15 -7.75
N LEU A 191 -14.53 7.03 -7.25
CA LEU A 191 -14.48 5.78 -7.99
C LEU A 191 -15.89 5.28 -8.37
N GLU A 192 -16.88 5.40 -7.48
CA GLU A 192 -18.26 5.06 -7.76
C GLU A 192 -18.84 5.90 -8.91
N GLU A 193 -18.56 7.21 -8.94
CA GLU A 193 -18.97 8.04 -10.07
C GLU A 193 -18.26 7.65 -11.36
N VAL A 194 -16.94 7.41 -11.34
CA VAL A 194 -16.19 6.93 -12.51
C VAL A 194 -16.77 5.61 -13.03
N VAL A 195 -17.04 4.64 -12.15
CA VAL A 195 -17.63 3.35 -12.54
C VAL A 195 -19.00 3.52 -13.21
N ASN A 196 -19.79 4.51 -12.76
CA ASN A 196 -21.16 4.68 -13.24
C ASN A 196 -21.30 5.64 -14.43
N THR A 197 -20.44 6.64 -14.59
CA THR A 197 -20.63 7.74 -15.56
C THR A 197 -19.55 7.80 -16.65
N PHE A 198 -18.37 7.24 -16.40
CA PHE A 198 -17.22 7.39 -17.29
C PHE A 198 -17.10 6.23 -18.28
N GLY A 199 -16.85 6.57 -19.55
CA GLY A 199 -16.68 5.62 -20.64
C GLY A 199 -17.97 5.34 -21.42
N GLN A 200 -17.79 4.91 -22.67
CA GLN A 200 -18.91 4.55 -23.53
C GLN A 200 -19.67 3.34 -22.97
N GLY A 201 -20.99 3.43 -22.89
CA GLY A 201 -21.84 2.37 -22.37
C GLY A 201 -21.97 2.35 -20.84
N ALA A 202 -21.38 3.33 -20.14
CA ALA A 202 -21.57 3.51 -18.70
C ALA A 202 -23.07 3.71 -18.36
N VAL A 203 -23.48 3.33 -17.14
CA VAL A 203 -24.89 3.40 -16.70
C VAL A 203 -25.47 4.80 -16.89
N ASN A 204 -24.66 5.80 -16.58
CA ASN A 204 -24.98 7.22 -16.59
C ASN A 204 -24.03 7.98 -17.53
N GLU A 205 -23.75 7.40 -18.71
CA GLU A 205 -22.86 8.00 -19.72
C GLU A 205 -23.18 9.48 -19.96
N GLY A 206 -22.15 10.33 -19.92
CA GLY A 206 -22.26 11.77 -20.17
C GLY A 206 -22.76 12.60 -18.98
N GLN A 207 -23.13 11.99 -17.85
CA GLN A 207 -23.36 12.75 -16.61
C GLN A 207 -22.04 13.32 -16.09
N SER A 208 -22.10 14.56 -15.58
CA SER A 208 -20.94 15.19 -14.96
C SER A 208 -20.67 14.64 -13.57
N PHE A 209 -19.40 14.60 -13.19
CA PHE A 209 -19.00 14.31 -11.82
C PHE A 209 -19.56 15.36 -10.86
N SER A 210 -19.83 14.95 -9.63
CA SER A 210 -20.33 15.83 -8.59
C SER A 210 -19.32 16.94 -8.30
N GLY A 211 -19.82 18.17 -8.14
CA GLY A 211 -19.01 19.33 -7.80
C GLY A 211 -18.25 19.20 -6.47
N LYS A 212 -18.58 18.22 -5.62
CA LYS A 212 -17.82 17.92 -4.40
C LYS A 212 -16.38 17.51 -4.66
N PHE A 213 -16.07 17.03 -5.87
CA PHE A 213 -14.72 16.64 -6.28
C PHE A 213 -13.91 17.78 -6.89
N SER A 214 -14.38 19.03 -6.81
CA SER A 214 -13.60 20.19 -7.28
C SER A 214 -12.36 20.50 -6.42
N VAL A 215 -12.23 19.86 -5.26
CA VAL A 215 -11.06 19.93 -4.38
C VAL A 215 -10.68 18.52 -3.97
N TYR A 216 -9.46 18.11 -4.30
CA TYR A 216 -8.94 16.83 -3.84
C TYR A 216 -8.53 16.92 -2.37
N THR A 217 -8.95 15.94 -1.59
CA THR A 217 -8.52 15.77 -0.20
C THR A 217 -7.84 14.43 -0.07
N GLN A 218 -6.55 14.45 0.25
CA GLN A 218 -5.82 13.24 0.56
C GLN A 218 -6.20 12.80 1.98
N SER A 219 -6.69 11.58 2.12
CA SER A 219 -7.11 11.09 3.42
C SER A 219 -5.96 10.66 4.35
N GLY A 220 -4.75 10.45 3.80
CA GLY A 220 -3.59 10.00 4.57
C GLY A 220 -3.84 8.66 5.27
N ASN A 221 -3.34 8.50 6.50
CA ASN A 221 -3.47 7.25 7.28
C ASN A 221 -4.86 7.07 7.94
N GLN A 222 -5.90 7.76 7.44
CA GLN A 222 -7.23 7.77 8.04
C GLN A 222 -8.25 6.93 7.25
N ASN A 223 -7.81 6.22 6.21
CA ASN A 223 -8.67 5.41 5.33
C ASN A 223 -8.93 3.98 5.80
N PHE A 224 -8.28 3.55 6.88
CA PHE A 224 -8.44 2.20 7.39
C PHE A 224 -8.52 2.13 8.91
N ILE A 225 -9.09 1.04 9.36
CA ILE A 225 -9.21 0.64 10.75
C ILE A 225 -8.43 -0.67 10.90
N VAL A 226 -7.57 -0.74 11.90
CA VAL A 226 -6.92 -2.00 12.30
C VAL A 226 -7.59 -2.48 13.57
N GLU A 227 -8.20 -3.65 13.52
CA GLU A 227 -8.73 -4.34 14.69
C GLU A 227 -7.75 -5.37 15.19
N THR A 228 -7.48 -5.37 16.49
CA THR A 228 -6.62 -6.35 17.16
C THR A 228 -7.49 -7.33 17.95
N SER A 229 -7.35 -8.62 17.69
CA SER A 229 -8.09 -9.66 18.39
C SER A 229 -7.60 -9.85 19.82
N SER A 230 -8.50 -9.90 20.80
CA SER A 230 -8.17 -10.28 22.18
C SER A 230 -8.03 -11.80 22.38
N GLU A 231 -8.53 -12.61 21.44
CA GLU A 231 -8.66 -14.07 21.61
C GLU A 231 -7.72 -14.86 20.68
N ILE A 232 -7.45 -14.34 19.48
CA ILE A 232 -6.61 -15.01 18.50
C ILE A 232 -5.20 -14.49 18.66
N THR A 233 -4.33 -15.33 19.21
CA THR A 233 -2.92 -15.05 19.38
C THR A 233 -2.07 -15.95 18.49
N LEU A 234 -0.92 -15.41 18.06
CA LEU A 234 0.13 -16.18 17.42
C LEU A 234 0.57 -17.23 18.42
N HIS A 235 0.27 -18.49 18.12
CA HIS A 235 0.78 -19.58 18.92
C HIS A 235 2.28 -19.70 18.66
N SER A 236 3.07 -19.04 19.50
CA SER A 236 4.49 -19.32 19.60
C SER A 236 4.66 -20.46 20.58
N GLU A 237 5.23 -21.57 20.13
CA GLU A 237 5.81 -22.53 21.06
C GLU A 237 6.84 -21.79 21.93
N GLU A 238 6.95 -22.18 23.19
CA GLU A 238 7.97 -21.62 24.06
C GLU A 238 9.35 -22.00 23.49
N PRO A 239 10.23 -21.03 23.19
CA PRO A 239 11.54 -21.34 22.62
C PRO A 239 12.37 -22.11 23.65
N ASP A 240 13.27 -23.00 23.22
CA ASP A 240 14.13 -23.76 24.14
C ASP A 240 15.02 -22.87 25.03
N PHE A 241 15.37 -21.69 24.54
CA PHE A 241 16.12 -20.70 25.29
C PHE A 241 15.79 -19.28 24.82
N ARG A 242 16.01 -18.31 25.70
CA ARG A 242 15.87 -16.87 25.45
C ARG A 242 17.22 -16.19 25.67
N ASN A 243 17.51 -15.17 24.88
CA ASN A 243 18.61 -14.24 25.15
C ASN A 243 17.99 -12.89 25.51
N ILE A 244 18.26 -12.42 26.72
CA ILE A 244 17.82 -11.10 27.20
C ILE A 244 19.08 -10.34 27.57
N ASP A 245 19.35 -9.25 26.85
CA ASP A 245 20.51 -8.38 27.04
C ASP A 245 21.86 -9.12 27.07
N GLY A 246 22.02 -10.13 26.20
CA GLY A 246 23.24 -10.92 26.09
C GLY A 246 23.34 -12.09 27.07
N VAL A 247 22.37 -12.28 27.97
CA VAL A 247 22.32 -13.39 28.92
C VAL A 247 21.35 -14.45 28.44
N PHE A 248 21.81 -15.70 28.34
CA PHE A 248 20.96 -16.83 27.96
C PHE A 248 20.23 -17.43 29.15
N PHE A 249 18.97 -17.79 28.92
CA PHE A 249 18.09 -18.51 29.83
C PHE A 249 17.52 -19.71 29.10
N VAL A 250 17.65 -20.92 29.64
CA VAL A 250 16.95 -22.10 29.10
C VAL A 250 15.54 -22.12 29.69
N THR A 251 14.54 -22.32 28.85
CA THR A 251 13.13 -22.35 29.26
C THR A 251 12.72 -23.73 29.81
N GLU A 252 11.51 -23.85 30.34
CA GLU A 252 10.99 -25.17 30.74
C GLU A 252 10.91 -26.14 29.57
N THR A 253 10.49 -25.64 28.39
CA THR A 253 10.48 -26.40 27.15
C THR A 253 11.89 -26.83 26.74
N GLY A 254 12.87 -25.92 26.83
CA GLY A 254 14.28 -26.25 26.57
C GLY A 254 14.82 -27.34 27.48
N LEU A 255 14.55 -27.25 28.78
CA LEU A 255 14.96 -28.28 29.75
C LEU A 255 14.38 -29.66 29.40
N LYS A 256 13.09 -29.72 29.03
CA LYS A 256 12.44 -30.97 28.58
C LYS A 256 13.11 -31.52 27.31
N ASN A 257 13.50 -30.63 26.40
CA ASN A 257 14.19 -30.94 25.15
C ASN A 257 15.70 -31.21 25.33
N GLY A 258 16.21 -31.20 26.56
CA GLY A 258 17.59 -31.55 26.91
C GLY A 258 18.59 -30.39 26.90
N PHE A 259 18.13 -29.15 26.74
CA PHE A 259 18.98 -27.98 26.84
C PHE A 259 19.36 -27.67 28.28
N ASN A 260 20.59 -27.23 28.49
CA ASN A 260 21.12 -26.74 29.76
C ASN A 260 22.07 -25.56 29.50
N LEU A 261 22.34 -24.74 30.52
CA LEU A 261 23.39 -23.71 30.42
C LEU A 261 24.74 -24.29 30.85
N ILE A 262 25.73 -24.21 29.97
CA ILE A 262 27.14 -24.53 30.25
C ILE A 262 27.96 -23.28 29.91
N ASP A 263 28.68 -22.75 30.90
CA ASP A 263 29.48 -21.52 30.76
C ASP A 263 28.69 -20.34 30.16
N GLY A 264 27.41 -20.20 30.58
CA GLY A 264 26.52 -19.15 30.11
C GLY A 264 25.95 -19.35 28.70
N ASN A 265 26.24 -20.48 28.04
CA ASN A 265 25.73 -20.81 26.71
C ASN A 265 24.74 -21.98 26.76
N PRO A 266 23.66 -21.94 25.97
CA PRO A 266 22.75 -23.08 25.86
C PRO A 266 23.43 -24.23 25.10
N VAL A 267 23.49 -25.39 25.73
CA VAL A 267 24.04 -26.63 25.16
C VAL A 267 22.98 -27.72 25.24
N GLN A 268 22.74 -28.41 24.12
CA GLN A 268 21.81 -29.54 24.07
C GLN A 268 22.52 -30.83 24.50
N GLY A 269 22.07 -31.42 25.59
CA GLY A 269 22.44 -32.76 26.04
C GLY A 269 21.42 -33.82 25.60
N LEU A 270 21.55 -35.04 26.12
CA LEU A 270 20.52 -36.06 25.95
C LEU A 270 19.20 -35.59 26.58
N PRO A 271 18.04 -35.78 25.93
CA PRO A 271 16.75 -35.38 26.47
C PRO A 271 16.51 -36.01 27.85
N MET A 272 15.91 -35.26 28.80
CA MET A 272 15.66 -35.74 30.17
C MET A 272 14.90 -37.09 30.20
N MET A 273 13.97 -37.31 29.26
CA MET A 273 13.27 -38.61 29.12
C MET A 273 14.22 -39.79 28.86
N MET A 274 15.30 -39.60 28.10
CA MET A 274 16.30 -40.65 27.89
C MET A 274 17.20 -40.85 29.12
N LEU A 275 17.44 -39.80 29.91
CA LEU A 275 18.23 -39.90 31.13
C LEU A 275 17.51 -40.74 32.21
N ASP A 276 16.19 -40.61 32.33
CA ASP A 276 15.39 -41.40 33.28
C ASP A 276 15.30 -42.88 32.88
N LEU A 277 15.23 -43.18 31.58
CA LEU A 277 15.33 -44.55 31.03
C LEU A 277 16.70 -45.18 31.30
N LEU A 278 17.78 -44.42 31.20
CA LEU A 278 19.14 -44.89 31.51
C LEU A 278 19.36 -45.09 33.02
N LYS A 279 18.76 -44.25 33.87
CA LYS A 279 18.84 -44.38 35.34
C LYS A 279 18.04 -45.58 35.86
N THR A 280 16.86 -45.83 35.29
CA THR A 280 16.01 -47.00 35.64
C THR A 280 16.60 -48.31 35.11
N GLY A 281 17.22 -48.31 33.93
CA GLY A 281 17.97 -49.47 33.40
C GLY A 281 19.17 -49.87 34.28
N ASN A 282 19.90 -48.90 34.84
CA ASN A 282 21.02 -49.16 35.75
C ASN A 282 20.59 -49.66 37.14
N THR A 283 19.37 -49.38 37.59
CA THR A 283 18.87 -49.92 38.88
C THR A 283 18.48 -51.39 38.77
N LEU A 284 17.98 -51.83 37.60
CA LEU A 284 17.66 -53.24 37.35
C LEU A 284 18.91 -54.13 37.27
N TRP A 285 20.04 -53.60 36.79
CA TRP A 285 21.27 -54.38 36.67
C TRP A 285 22.02 -54.54 38.00
N ASN A 286 21.95 -53.55 38.90
CA ASN A 286 22.59 -53.61 40.22
C ASN A 286 21.83 -54.45 41.26
N ASN A 287 20.56 -54.77 41.01
CA ASN A 287 19.77 -55.69 41.85
C ASN A 287 19.87 -57.16 41.42
N MET A 288 20.72 -57.48 40.43
CA MET A 288 20.97 -58.84 39.93
C MET A 288 22.40 -59.36 40.25
N LYS A 289 23.09 -58.78 41.25
CA LYS A 289 24.34 -59.32 41.78
C LYS A 289 24.22 -59.74 43.23
#